data_AF-W1Y2Q0-F1
#
_entry.id   AF-W1Y2Q0-F1
#
_cell.length_a   1.000
_cell.length_b   1.000
_cell.length_c   1.000
_cell.angle_alpha   90.00
_cell.angle_beta   90.00
_cell.angle_gamma   90.00
#
_symmetry.space_group_name_H-M   'P 1'
#
loop_
_entity.id
_entity.type
_entity.pdbx_description
1 polymer ?
#
loop_
_entity_poly.entity_id
_entity_poly.type
_entity_poly.pdbx_seq_one_letter_code
_entity_poly.pdbx_strand_id
1 'polypeptide(L)'
;DEISMVMKDEILTLDEMMLLLEEGLSDVNYSMIPPSLDHVVITTIERGYSQWWPKVFVMGLNQGVFPQSMGDEGLIKDKERQELADAGITLAEGALPKAFNENFLLYLAMTRASDSLTLSYASSGEDRSEER
;
A
#
# COMPACT_ATOMS: atom_id res chain seq x y z
N ASP A 1 23.74 -4.09 16.27
CA ASP A 1 24.60 -3.03 15.69
C ASP A 1 23.85 -1.77 15.30
N GLU A 2 22.73 -1.84 14.57
CA GLU A 2 22.01 -0.65 14.11
C GLU A 2 21.46 0.24 15.24
N ILE A 3 20.81 -0.34 16.26
CA ILE A 3 20.29 0.40 17.43
C ILE A 3 21.43 1.15 18.16
N SER A 4 22.62 0.55 18.24
CA SER A 4 23.79 1.17 18.86
C SER A 4 24.36 2.35 18.05
N MET A 5 24.22 2.34 16.71
CA MET A 5 24.66 3.45 15.88
C MET A 5 23.79 4.70 16.02
N VAL A 6 22.49 4.52 16.27
CA VAL A 6 21.53 5.61 16.43
C VAL A 6 21.59 6.19 17.85
N MET A 7 21.65 5.31 18.86
CA MET A 7 21.52 5.70 20.27
C MET A 7 22.85 6.09 20.93
N LYS A 8 24.00 5.72 20.35
CA LYS A 8 25.39 6.05 20.80
C LYS A 8 25.60 6.22 22.32
N ASP A 9 25.37 7.41 22.86
CA ASP A 9 25.63 7.79 24.26
C ASP A 9 24.35 8.00 25.11
N GLU A 10 23.17 7.71 24.56
CA GLU A 10 21.90 7.85 25.28
C GLU A 10 21.74 6.71 26.30
N ILE A 11 21.47 7.08 27.54
CA ILE A 11 21.20 6.12 28.62
C ILE A 11 19.70 5.81 28.60
N LEU A 12 19.36 4.66 28.03
CA LEU A 12 18.00 4.15 27.99
C LEU A 12 17.69 3.38 29.27
N THR A 13 16.45 3.48 29.72
CA THR A 13 15.89 2.57 30.72
C THR A 13 15.66 1.18 30.11
N LEU A 14 15.51 0.17 30.97
CA LEU A 14 15.24 -1.20 30.49
C LEU A 14 13.94 -1.28 29.68
N ASP A 15 12.91 -0.53 30.08
CA ASP A 15 11.61 -0.53 29.41
C ASP A 15 11.69 0.09 28.00
N GLU A 16 12.42 1.21 27.85
CA GLU A 16 12.66 1.84 26.54
C GLU A 16 13.45 0.90 25.61
N MET A 17 14.45 0.21 26.15
CA MET A 17 15.23 -0.75 25.37
C MET A 17 14.40 -1.97 24.94
N MET A 18 13.51 -2.46 25.82
CA MET A 18 12.58 -3.54 25.46
C MET A 18 11.62 -3.11 24.35
N LEU A 19 11.04 -1.92 24.46
CA LEU A 19 10.11 -1.40 23.44
C LEU A 19 10.80 -1.25 22.08
N LEU A 20 12.01 -0.69 22.05
CA LEU A 20 12.78 -0.54 20.82
C LEU A 20 13.15 -1.89 20.19
N LEU A 21 13.47 -2.89 21.00
CA LEU A 21 13.76 -4.24 20.52
C LEU A 21 12.51 -4.95 20.00
N GLU A 22 11.37 -4.80 20.68
CA GLU A 22 10.10 -5.36 20.23
C GLU A 22 9.70 -4.79 18.87
N GLU A 23 9.81 -3.47 18.69
CA GLU A 23 9.51 -2.81 17.42
C GLU A 23 10.53 -3.17 16.33
N GLY A 24 11.82 -3.21 16.66
CA GLY A 24 12.85 -3.62 15.70
C GLY A 24 12.69 -5.07 15.23
N LEU A 25 12.17 -5.95 16.10
CA LEU A 25 11.91 -7.36 15.76
C LEU A 25 10.57 -7.57 15.05
N SER A 26 9.57 -6.73 15.31
CA SER A 26 8.26 -6.80 14.64
C SER A 26 8.36 -6.46 13.15
N ASP A 27 9.29 -5.57 12.77
CA ASP A 27 9.52 -5.13 11.39
C ASP A 27 10.53 -6.02 10.60
N VAL A 28 10.88 -7.19 11.15
CA VAL A 28 11.77 -8.15 10.49
C VAL A 28 11.03 -8.79 9.32
N ASN A 29 11.44 -8.42 8.12
CA ASN A 29 10.92 -8.97 6.88
C ASN A 29 11.75 -10.17 6.41
N TYR A 30 11.08 -11.27 6.06
CA TYR A 30 11.74 -12.43 5.45
C TYR A 30 12.25 -12.09 4.04
N SER A 31 13.39 -12.68 3.66
CA SER A 31 13.87 -12.59 2.28
C SER A 31 12.88 -13.23 1.32
N MET A 32 12.67 -12.59 0.16
CA MET A 32 11.74 -13.08 -0.86
C MET A 32 12.22 -14.42 -1.42
N ILE A 33 11.34 -15.42 -1.43
CA ILE A 33 11.64 -16.74 -2.00
C ILE A 33 11.84 -16.59 -3.51
N PRO A 34 12.95 -17.08 -4.09
CA PRO A 34 13.15 -17.04 -5.54
C PRO A 34 12.03 -17.75 -6.30
N PRO A 35 11.47 -17.15 -7.36
CA PRO A 35 10.38 -17.76 -8.11
C PRO A 35 10.84 -19.01 -8.88
N SER A 36 9.95 -20.01 -8.99
CA SER A 36 10.14 -21.21 -9.81
C SER A 36 9.83 -20.96 -11.29
N LEU A 37 10.15 -21.92 -12.16
CA LEU A 37 9.86 -21.81 -13.61
C LEU A 37 8.35 -21.73 -13.91
N ASP A 38 7.54 -22.51 -13.18
CA ASP A 38 6.09 -22.52 -13.27
C ASP A 38 5.50 -22.05 -11.95
N HIS A 39 4.86 -20.89 -11.97
CA HIS A 39 4.25 -20.27 -10.79
C HIS A 39 3.14 -19.30 -11.17
N VAL A 40 2.27 -19.04 -10.21
CA VAL A 40 1.30 -17.94 -10.28
C VAL A 40 1.89 -16.73 -9.56
N VAL A 41 1.87 -15.57 -10.22
CA VAL A 41 2.32 -14.32 -9.61
C VAL A 41 1.14 -13.66 -8.91
N ILE A 42 1.26 -13.44 -7.60
CA ILE A 42 0.34 -12.64 -6.80
C ILE A 42 1.04 -11.32 -6.50
N THR A 43 0.51 -10.21 -7.00
CA THR A 43 1.11 -8.90 -6.84
C THR A 43 0.05 -7.80 -6.84
N THR A 44 0.43 -6.59 -6.41
CA THR A 44 -0.41 -5.41 -6.57
C THR A 44 -0.35 -4.91 -8.00
N ILE A 45 -1.37 -4.17 -8.42
CA ILE A 45 -1.47 -3.58 -9.76
C ILE A 45 -0.27 -2.64 -10.01
N GLU A 46 0.14 -1.88 -8.99
CA GLU A 46 1.25 -0.93 -9.06
C GLU A 46 2.58 -1.64 -9.34
N ARG A 47 2.83 -2.80 -8.73
CA ARG A 47 4.05 -3.57 -8.96
C ARG A 47 4.02 -4.33 -10.29
N GLY A 48 2.84 -4.71 -10.76
CA GLY A 48 2.63 -5.42 -12.02
C GLY A 48 2.66 -4.54 -13.28
N TYR A 49 3.11 -3.28 -13.17
CA TYR A 49 2.83 -2.23 -14.14
C TYR A 49 3.28 -2.55 -15.59
N SER A 50 4.47 -3.12 -15.75
CA SER A 50 5.11 -3.35 -17.05
C SER A 50 4.86 -4.73 -17.65
N GLN A 51 4.09 -5.59 -16.97
CA GLN A 51 3.89 -6.98 -17.39
C GLN A 51 2.47 -7.20 -17.92
N TRP A 52 2.36 -8.10 -18.89
CA TRP A 52 1.08 -8.63 -19.36
C TRP A 52 1.01 -10.13 -19.05
N TRP A 53 -0.20 -10.66 -18.90
CA TRP A 53 -0.40 -12.09 -18.70
C TRP A 53 -1.55 -12.60 -19.58
N PRO A 54 -1.55 -13.87 -19.97
CA PRO A 54 -2.68 -14.48 -20.67
C PRO A 54 -3.96 -14.38 -19.84
N LYS A 55 -3.88 -14.75 -18.56
CA LYS A 55 -5.01 -14.78 -17.64
C LYS A 55 -4.72 -13.94 -16.41
N VAL A 56 -5.62 -13.02 -16.07
CA VAL A 56 -5.49 -12.13 -14.91
C VAL A 56 -6.74 -12.25 -14.03
N PHE A 57 -6.52 -12.32 -12.73
CA PHE A 57 -7.56 -12.28 -11.71
C PHE A 57 -7.40 -11.00 -10.90
N VAL A 58 -8.37 -10.09 -11.01
CA VAL A 58 -8.42 -8.86 -10.20
C VAL A 58 -9.39 -9.09 -9.07
N MET A 59 -8.88 -9.08 -7.85
CA MET A 59 -9.64 -9.42 -6.66
C MET A 59 -9.91 -8.19 -5.80
N GLY A 60 -11.06 -8.19 -5.12
CA GLY A 60 -11.39 -7.15 -4.15
C GLY A 60 -11.85 -5.84 -4.78
N LEU A 61 -12.56 -5.89 -5.91
CA LEU A 61 -13.23 -4.72 -6.51
C LEU A 61 -14.43 -4.26 -5.68
N ASN A 62 -14.18 -3.90 -4.43
CA ASN A 62 -15.17 -3.42 -3.49
C ASN A 62 -15.19 -1.90 -3.50
N GLN A 63 -16.39 -1.32 -3.40
CA GLN A 63 -16.55 0.14 -3.39
C GLN A 63 -15.76 0.77 -2.24
N GLY A 64 -14.96 1.81 -2.55
CA GLY A 64 -14.11 2.50 -1.59
C GLY A 64 -12.78 1.79 -1.28
N VAL A 65 -12.64 0.50 -1.64
CA VAL A 65 -11.39 -0.26 -1.50
C VAL A 65 -10.57 -0.19 -2.78
N PHE A 66 -11.20 -0.42 -3.94
CA PHE A 66 -10.53 -0.24 -5.24
C PHE A 66 -11.57 0.00 -6.35
N PRO A 67 -11.53 1.16 -7.05
CA PRO A 67 -10.64 2.30 -6.80
C PRO A 67 -10.86 2.91 -5.41
N GLN A 68 -9.79 3.35 -4.76
CA GLN A 68 -9.91 4.01 -3.47
C GLN A 68 -10.58 5.38 -3.60
N SER A 69 -11.51 5.67 -2.67
CA SER A 69 -12.07 7.02 -2.56
C SER A 69 -11.08 7.91 -1.84
N MET A 70 -10.44 8.82 -2.57
CA MET A 70 -9.46 9.75 -1.99
C MET A 70 -10.18 10.85 -1.20
N GLY A 71 -10.05 10.80 0.12
CA GLY A 71 -10.41 11.91 1.01
C GLY A 71 -9.23 12.85 1.25
N ASP A 72 -9.54 14.08 1.69
CA ASP A 72 -8.55 15.02 2.23
C ASP A 72 -8.15 14.56 3.65
N GLU A 73 -7.44 13.42 3.71
CA GLU A 73 -6.97 12.81 4.96
C GLU A 73 -5.52 13.24 5.25
N GLY A 74 -5.30 13.78 6.46
CA GLY A 74 -3.98 14.18 6.94
C GLY A 74 -3.98 15.47 7.74
N LEU A 75 -2.80 15.87 8.23
CA LEU A 75 -2.62 17.12 8.97
C LEU A 75 -2.70 18.37 8.08
N ILE A 76 -2.46 18.22 6.78
CA ILE A 76 -2.39 19.32 5.81
C ILE A 76 -3.44 19.07 4.73
N LYS A 77 -4.35 20.03 4.56
CA LYS A 77 -5.41 19.97 3.56
C LYS A 77 -4.90 20.32 2.16
N ASP A 78 -5.61 19.88 1.14
CA ASP A 78 -5.29 20.19 -0.26
C ASP A 78 -5.17 21.70 -0.54
N LYS A 79 -5.99 22.53 0.12
CA LYS A 79 -5.90 23.99 -0.01
C LYS A 79 -4.58 24.53 0.55
N GLU A 80 -4.18 24.09 1.75
CA GLU A 80 -2.94 24.51 2.40
C GLU A 80 -1.73 24.02 1.61
N ARG A 81 -1.84 22.84 1.01
CA ARG A 81 -0.81 22.28 0.12
C ARG A 81 -0.61 23.14 -1.13
N GLN A 82 -1.68 23.66 -1.72
CA GLN A 82 -1.58 24.58 -2.86
C GLN A 82 -0.95 25.91 -2.46
N GLU A 83 -1.34 26.48 -1.30
CA GLU A 83 -0.75 27.71 -0.78
C GLU A 83 0.77 27.55 -0.52
N LEU A 84 1.19 26.38 -0.01
CA LEU A 84 2.60 26.05 0.18
C LEU A 84 3.34 25.84 -1.14
N ALA A 85 2.71 25.20 -2.13
CA ALA A 85 3.28 25.04 -3.47
C ALA A 85 3.53 26.39 -4.14
N ASP A 86 2.58 27.32 -4.03
CA ASP A 86 2.69 28.69 -4.54
C ASP A 86 3.80 29.47 -3.82
N ALA A 87 4.05 29.16 -2.54
CA ALA A 87 5.18 29.68 -1.75
C ALA A 87 6.52 28.98 -2.06
N GLY A 88 6.56 28.04 -3.01
CA GLY A 88 7.76 27.32 -3.44
C GLY A 88 8.08 26.05 -2.63
N ILE A 89 7.19 25.62 -1.74
CA ILE A 89 7.34 24.40 -0.94
C ILE A 89 6.52 23.28 -1.58
N THR A 90 7.21 22.34 -2.23
CA THR A 90 6.56 21.18 -2.84
C THR A 90 6.35 20.09 -1.80
N LEU A 91 5.08 19.76 -1.54
CA LEU A 91 4.69 18.61 -0.72
C LEU A 91 4.29 17.43 -1.61
N ALA A 92 3.99 16.28 -0.99
CA ALA A 92 3.43 15.10 -1.68
C ALA A 92 2.14 15.43 -2.46
N GLU A 93 1.59 14.47 -3.19
CA GLU A 93 0.36 14.70 -3.97
C GLU A 93 -0.88 14.88 -3.08
N GLY A 94 -1.79 15.76 -3.53
CA GLY A 94 -3.11 15.98 -2.91
C GLY A 94 -4.13 14.90 -3.29
N ALA A 95 -5.40 15.07 -2.89
CA ALA A 95 -6.44 14.08 -3.13
C ALA A 95 -6.78 13.93 -4.62
N LEU A 96 -6.76 15.02 -5.39
CA LEU A 96 -7.12 15.00 -6.81
C LEU A 96 -6.12 14.19 -7.68
N PRO A 97 -4.80 14.43 -7.64
CA PRO A 97 -3.84 13.60 -8.39
C PRO A 97 -3.91 12.11 -8.00
N LYS A 98 -4.08 11.82 -6.70
CA LYS A 98 -4.24 10.45 -6.22
C LYS A 98 -5.48 9.76 -6.79
N ALA A 99 -6.60 10.47 -6.90
CA ALA A 99 -7.82 9.93 -7.51
C ALA A 99 -7.62 9.63 -9.01
N PHE A 100 -6.84 10.45 -9.72
CA PHE A 100 -6.45 10.15 -11.10
C PHE A 100 -5.56 8.90 -11.17
N ASN A 101 -4.60 8.75 -10.24
CA ASN A 101 -3.74 7.58 -10.16
C ASN A 101 -4.56 6.30 -9.93
N GLU A 102 -5.54 6.31 -9.02
CA GLU A 102 -6.44 5.18 -8.79
C GLU A 102 -7.23 4.76 -10.04
N ASN A 103 -7.80 5.73 -10.76
CA ASN A 103 -8.49 5.46 -12.03
C ASN A 103 -7.54 4.89 -13.09
N PHE A 104 -6.30 5.37 -13.10
CA PHE A 104 -5.27 4.84 -13.98
C PHE A 104 -4.89 3.39 -13.62
N LEU A 105 -4.74 3.07 -12.34
CA LEU A 105 -4.51 1.70 -11.87
C LEU A 105 -5.68 0.77 -12.22
N LEU A 106 -6.93 1.25 -12.10
CA LEU A 106 -8.09 0.48 -12.55
C LEU A 106 -8.00 0.18 -14.05
N TYR A 107 -7.72 1.18 -14.87
CA TYR A 107 -7.50 0.96 -16.31
C TYR A 107 -6.40 -0.08 -16.58
N LEU A 108 -5.30 -0.01 -15.81
CA LEU A 108 -4.21 -0.96 -15.91
C LEU A 108 -4.70 -2.38 -15.64
N ALA A 109 -5.37 -2.59 -14.51
CA ALA A 109 -5.92 -3.88 -14.08
C ALA A 109 -6.84 -4.49 -15.15
N MET A 110 -7.68 -3.67 -15.77
CA MET A 110 -8.62 -4.10 -16.82
C MET A 110 -7.95 -4.43 -18.15
N THR A 111 -6.72 -3.95 -18.38
CA THR A 111 -6.01 -4.09 -19.67
C THR A 111 -4.77 -5.00 -19.61
N ARG A 112 -4.44 -5.59 -18.45
CA ARG A 112 -3.29 -6.49 -18.31
C ARG A 112 -3.50 -7.90 -18.90
N ALA A 113 -4.75 -8.33 -19.04
CA ALA A 113 -5.09 -9.63 -19.59
C ALA A 113 -5.04 -9.60 -21.12
N SER A 114 -4.35 -10.57 -21.73
CA SER A 114 -4.32 -10.74 -23.19
C SER A 114 -5.34 -11.77 -23.70
N ASP A 115 -5.82 -12.67 -22.85
CA ASP A 115 -6.81 -13.70 -23.20
C ASP A 115 -8.06 -13.59 -22.31
N SER A 116 -7.91 -13.75 -20.98
CA SER A 116 -9.07 -13.73 -20.06
C SER A 116 -8.85 -12.87 -18.82
N LEU A 117 -9.84 -12.04 -18.49
CA LEU A 117 -9.89 -11.24 -17.27
C LEU A 117 -11.02 -11.72 -16.36
N THR A 118 -10.69 -12.06 -15.12
CA THR A 118 -11.67 -12.40 -14.09
C THR A 118 -11.68 -11.31 -13.03
N LEU A 119 -12.87 -10.82 -12.69
CA LEU A 119 -13.07 -9.80 -11.67
C LEU A 119 -13.83 -10.38 -10.49
N SER A 120 -13.37 -10.15 -9.27
CA SER A 120 -14.07 -10.57 -8.05
C SER A 120 -14.29 -9.41 -7.08
N TYR A 121 -15.44 -9.45 -6.41
CA TYR A 121 -15.82 -8.55 -5.33
C TYR A 121 -16.46 -9.38 -4.21
N ALA A 122 -16.37 -8.88 -2.97
CA ALA A 122 -17.01 -9.49 -1.81
C ALA A 122 -18.41 -8.90 -1.64
N SER A 123 -19.43 -9.75 -1.63
CA SER A 123 -20.83 -9.31 -1.43
C SER A 123 -21.18 -9.09 0.05
N SER A 124 -20.34 -9.53 0.99
CA SER A 124 -20.48 -9.35 2.43
C SER A 124 -19.10 -9.33 3.06
N GLY A 125 -18.86 -8.41 4.00
CA GLY A 125 -17.60 -8.35 4.74
C GLY A 125 -17.48 -9.49 5.75
N GLU A 126 -16.27 -9.75 6.23
CA GLU A 126 -15.98 -10.61 7.38
C GLU A 126 -16.48 -10.00 8.71
N ASP A 127 -17.69 -9.45 8.77
CA ASP A 127 -18.35 -9.23 10.06
C ASP A 127 -18.90 -10.57 10.55
N ARG A 128 -18.00 -11.46 10.96
CA ARG A 128 -18.35 -12.51 11.92
C ARG A 128 -18.36 -11.85 13.30
N SER A 129 -19.34 -10.98 13.54
CA SER A 129 -19.76 -10.70 14.91
C SER A 129 -20.15 -12.04 15.52
N GLU A 130 -19.30 -12.50 16.44
CA GLU A 130 -19.53 -13.67 17.26
C GLU A 130 -20.88 -13.52 17.97
N GLU A 131 -21.89 -14.23 17.47
CA GLU A 131 -23.10 -14.48 18.22
C GLU A 131 -23.08 -15.95 18.65
N ARG A 132 -22.55 -16.17 19.86
CA ARG A 132 -22.86 -17.31 20.73
C ARG A 132 -22.92 -16.85 22.17
#